data_AF-A0A955P6P3-F1
#
_entry.id   AF-A0A955P6P3-F1
#
_cell.length_a   1.000
_cell.length_b   1.000
_cell.length_c   1.000
_cell.angle_alpha   90.00
_cell.angle_beta   90.00
_cell.angle_gamma   90.00
#
_symmetry.space_group_name_H-M   'P 1'
#
loop_
_entity.id
_entity.type
_entity.pdbx_description
1 polymer ?
#
loop_
_entity_poly.entity_id
_entity_poly.type
_entity_poly.pdbx_seq_one_letter_code
_entity_poly.pdbx_strand_id
1 'polypeptide(L)'
;LAVGGIDQVVFADEGLQQADVLDLIARHNPGEDVKFRIACDDMATVIVNRSAGVEEIDGVPVINLGSAHPHTGYQFLKRGLDLTVAILLTPFALVACLILIPLIRLKSKDTGLFWQKRVGLNGKEFWMVKFRTMRPDTDEYDVAPSGPGDPRVLGWLGAWLRKTSLDEIPQLFNVLKGDMALVGPRPEMPNLVKEYTPWQRRRLLVKPGLTGLWQILGRKNLPMHSNLEYDFYYIQNQSFLLDLVILIRTIPVVLFGKGAY
;
A
#
# COMPACT_ATOMS: atom_id res chain seq x y z
N LEU A 1 -16.01 -5.86 44.23
CA LEU A 1 -15.16 -4.73 43.77
C LEU A 1 -14.75 -5.05 42.35
N ALA A 2 -15.45 -4.48 41.36
CA ALA A 2 -15.15 -4.68 39.94
C ALA A 2 -13.82 -3.99 39.63
N VAL A 3 -12.84 -4.74 39.12
CA VAL A 3 -11.59 -4.19 38.61
C VAL A 3 -11.92 -3.43 37.34
N GLY A 4 -11.80 -2.10 37.36
CA GLY A 4 -12.13 -1.24 36.23
C GLY A 4 -11.27 -1.56 35.02
N GLY A 5 -11.92 -1.85 33.89
CA GLY A 5 -11.26 -1.87 32.59
C GLY A 5 -10.77 -0.46 32.24
N ILE A 6 -9.67 -0.38 31.51
CA ILE A 6 -9.17 0.89 30.99
C ILE A 6 -9.93 1.16 29.70
N ASP A 7 -10.86 2.11 29.70
CA ASP A 7 -11.63 2.49 28.50
C ASP A 7 -10.89 3.51 27.63
N GLN A 8 -9.89 4.21 28.18
CA GLN A 8 -9.18 5.30 27.51
C GLN A 8 -7.72 5.43 27.99
N VAL A 9 -6.82 5.71 27.04
CA VAL A 9 -5.40 6.02 27.29
C VAL A 9 -5.06 7.35 26.62
N VAL A 10 -4.55 8.31 27.41
CA VAL A 10 -4.11 9.62 26.93
C VAL A 10 -2.60 9.73 27.07
N PHE A 11 -1.91 10.01 25.96
CA PHE A 11 -0.47 10.32 25.91
C PHE A 11 -0.29 11.83 25.99
N ALA A 12 0.47 12.31 26.99
CA ALA A 12 0.64 13.75 27.27
C ALA A 12 2.11 14.14 27.53
N ASP A 13 3.05 13.42 26.92
CA ASP A 13 4.48 13.70 27.06
C ASP A 13 5.03 14.26 25.73
N GLU A 14 5.57 15.48 25.79
CA GLU A 14 6.20 16.20 24.67
C GLU A 14 7.42 15.48 24.09
N GLY A 15 8.08 14.61 24.88
CA GLY A 15 9.25 13.85 24.47
C GLY A 15 8.95 12.52 23.78
N LEU A 16 7.68 12.10 23.73
CA LEU A 16 7.28 10.85 23.10
C LEU A 16 7.45 10.94 21.58
N GLN A 17 8.32 10.10 21.02
CA GLN A 17 8.36 9.96 19.57
C GLN A 17 7.06 9.34 19.09
N GLN A 18 6.53 9.88 17.98
CA GLN A 18 5.28 9.40 17.38
C GLN A 18 5.32 7.87 17.11
N ALA A 19 6.50 7.33 16.79
CA ALA A 19 6.71 5.90 16.60
C ALA A 19 6.42 5.08 17.86
N ASP A 20 6.82 5.55 19.05
CA ASP A 20 6.65 4.85 20.33
C ASP A 20 5.17 4.81 20.73
N VAL A 21 4.47 5.93 20.55
CA VAL A 21 3.03 6.02 20.80
C VAL A 21 2.27 5.06 19.88
N LEU A 22 2.56 5.09 18.59
CA LEU A 22 1.92 4.18 17.64
C LEU A 22 2.23 2.71 17.95
N ASP A 23 3.44 2.40 18.44
CA ASP A 23 3.81 1.05 18.85
C ASP A 23 2.98 0.56 20.03
N LEU A 24 2.76 1.43 21.02
CA LEU A 24 1.98 1.14 22.22
C LEU A 24 0.51 0.89 21.89
N ILE A 25 -0.06 1.68 20.97
CA ILE A 25 -1.43 1.50 20.47
C ILE A 25 -1.52 0.23 19.62
N ALA A 26 -0.50 -0.10 18.83
CA ALA A 26 -0.48 -1.29 17.99
C ALA A 26 -0.34 -2.60 18.78
N ARG A 27 0.25 -2.56 19.98
CA ARG A 27 0.33 -3.70 20.91
C ARG A 27 -1.01 -4.00 21.60
N HIS A 28 -1.95 -3.06 21.58
CA HIS A 28 -3.26 -3.27 22.15
C HIS A 28 -4.14 -4.16 21.27
N ASN A 29 -4.97 -5.00 21.90
CA ASN A 29 -5.76 -6.03 21.23
C ASN A 29 -6.97 -5.37 20.54
N PRO A 30 -7.21 -5.59 19.23
CA PRO A 30 -8.30 -4.94 18.50
C PRO A 30 -9.73 -5.34 18.93
N GLY A 31 -9.87 -6.24 19.91
CA GLY A 31 -11.14 -6.66 20.48
C GLY A 31 -11.56 -5.91 21.75
N GLU A 32 -10.70 -5.05 22.30
CA GLU A 32 -11.01 -4.19 23.44
C GLU A 32 -11.24 -2.75 22.93
N ASP A 33 -12.35 -2.13 23.34
CA ASP A 33 -12.80 -0.81 22.83
C ASP A 33 -12.08 0.33 23.56
N VAL A 34 -10.74 0.28 23.59
CA VAL A 34 -9.91 1.26 24.29
C VAL A 34 -9.56 2.42 23.37
N LYS A 35 -9.95 3.63 23.77
CA LYS A 35 -9.71 4.85 23.01
C LYS A 35 -8.32 5.40 23.30
N PHE A 36 -7.47 5.47 22.27
CA PHE A 36 -6.15 6.07 22.37
C PHE A 36 -6.14 7.50 21.87
N ARG A 37 -5.51 8.37 22.64
CA ARG A 37 -5.62 9.80 22.53
C ARG A 37 -4.26 10.45 22.77
N ILE A 38 -3.87 11.43 21.98
CA ILE A 38 -2.65 12.22 22.21
C ILE A 38 -3.08 13.64 22.54
N ALA A 39 -2.63 14.15 23.69
CA ALA A 39 -2.65 15.57 24.00
C ALA A 39 -1.61 16.26 23.12
N CYS A 40 -2.05 17.17 22.27
CA CYS A 40 -1.17 17.90 21.36
C CYS A 40 -1.01 19.33 21.85
N ASP A 41 0.24 19.75 22.02
CA ASP A 41 0.57 21.14 22.36
C ASP A 41 0.86 21.96 21.08
N ASP A 42 0.99 21.29 19.93
CA ASP A 42 1.21 21.90 18.63
C ASP A 42 -0.04 21.92 17.73
N MET A 43 -0.24 23.07 17.07
CA MET A 43 -1.33 23.29 16.12
C MET A 43 -1.09 22.61 14.76
N ALA A 44 0.15 22.25 14.44
CA ALA A 44 0.50 21.69 13.14
C ALA A 44 -0.03 20.26 12.97
N THR A 45 0.04 19.46 14.03
CA THR A 45 -0.43 18.08 14.13
C THR A 45 -1.97 18.03 14.07
N VAL A 46 -2.64 19.00 14.70
CA VAL A 46 -4.10 19.20 14.60
C VAL A 46 -4.52 19.52 13.15
N ILE A 47 -3.76 20.36 12.44
CA ILE A 47 -4.06 20.76 11.06
C ILE A 47 -3.81 19.62 10.06
N VAL A 48 -2.74 18.83 10.26
CA VAL A 48 -2.41 17.69 9.39
C VAL A 48 -3.46 16.58 9.52
N ASN A 49 -4.14 16.49 10.66
CA ASN A 49 -5.05 15.40 10.99
C ASN A 49 -6.53 15.83 10.94
N ARG A 50 -6.94 16.56 9.89
CA ARG A 50 -8.35 17.00 9.67
C ARG A 50 -9.40 15.88 9.67
N SER A 51 -8.98 14.62 9.55
CA SER A 51 -9.85 13.43 9.60
C SER A 51 -9.94 12.80 10.99
N ALA A 52 -9.03 13.14 11.90
CA ALA A 52 -9.09 12.70 13.29
C ALA A 52 -9.91 13.74 14.06
N GLY A 53 -11.10 13.35 14.52
CA GLY A 53 -11.94 14.24 15.33
C GLY A 53 -11.12 14.81 16.49
N VAL A 54 -10.98 16.13 16.51
CA VAL A 54 -10.35 16.86 17.61
C VAL A 54 -11.42 16.99 18.69
N GLU A 55 -11.20 16.35 19.83
CA GLU A 55 -12.07 16.45 21.01
C GLU A 55 -11.30 17.19 22.10
N GLU A 56 -11.97 18.09 22.81
CA GLU A 56 -11.40 18.80 23.95
C GLU A 56 -11.74 18.05 25.24
N ILE A 57 -10.74 17.71 26.05
CA ILE A 57 -10.93 17.19 27.40
C ILE A 57 -10.25 18.16 28.36
N ASP A 58 -11.01 18.75 29.27
CA ASP A 58 -10.51 19.66 30.32
C ASP A 58 -9.56 20.76 29.80
N GLY A 59 -9.86 21.32 28.63
CA GLY A 59 -9.07 22.40 28.02
C GLY A 59 -7.87 21.94 27.18
N VAL A 60 -7.64 20.63 27.09
CA VAL A 60 -6.57 20.04 26.27
C VAL A 60 -7.16 19.52 24.95
N PRO A 61 -6.68 19.94 23.78
CA PRO A 61 -7.10 19.38 22.51
C PRO A 61 -6.51 17.98 22.35
N VAL A 62 -7.38 17.01 22.09
CA VAL A 62 -7.03 15.60 22.00
C VAL A 62 -7.43 15.04 20.64
N ILE A 63 -6.49 14.40 19.97
CA ILE A 63 -6.73 13.80 18.65
C ILE A 63 -7.13 12.33 18.82
N ASN A 64 -8.32 11.97 18.32
CA ASN A 64 -8.73 10.57 18.25
C ASN A 64 -7.84 9.84 17.24
N LEU A 65 -7.01 8.90 17.71
CA LEU A 65 -6.30 7.97 16.85
C LEU A 65 -7.28 6.87 16.43
N GLY A 66 -8.18 7.24 15.51
CA GLY A 66 -9.29 6.42 15.08
C GLY A 66 -8.86 5.00 14.73
N SER A 67 -9.52 4.02 15.33
CA SER A 67 -9.47 2.64 14.90
C SER A 67 -10.14 2.56 13.53
N ALA A 68 -9.31 2.45 12.49
CA ALA A 68 -9.73 2.40 11.09
C ALA A 68 -10.47 1.08 10.82
N HIS A 69 -11.75 1.03 11.19
CA HIS A 69 -12.65 -0.04 10.82
C HIS A 69 -13.44 0.41 9.60
N PRO A 70 -13.08 -0.04 8.39
CA PRO A 70 -13.87 0.30 7.21
C PRO A 70 -15.30 -0.20 7.39
N HIS A 71 -16.27 0.68 7.16
CA HIS A 71 -17.69 0.32 7.18
C HIS A 71 -17.94 -0.90 6.27
N THR A 72 -18.64 -1.92 6.77
CA THR A 72 -18.85 -3.19 6.05
C THR A 72 -19.40 -2.97 4.63
N GLY A 73 -20.29 -1.99 4.44
CA GLY A 73 -20.85 -1.64 3.13
C GLY A 73 -19.80 -1.13 2.12
N TYR A 74 -18.79 -0.40 2.58
CA TYR A 74 -17.68 0.05 1.72
C TYR A 74 -16.90 -1.14 1.16
N GLN A 75 -16.58 -2.14 1.99
CA GLN A 75 -15.77 -3.29 1.55
C GLN A 75 -16.49 -4.11 0.46
N PHE A 76 -17.82 -4.23 0.54
CA PHE A 76 -18.61 -4.87 -0.51
C PHE A 76 -18.60 -4.06 -1.82
N LEU A 77 -18.84 -2.75 -1.74
CA LEU A 77 -18.81 -1.87 -2.92
C LEU A 77 -17.43 -1.84 -3.57
N LYS A 78 -16.38 -1.72 -2.76
CA LYS A 78 -14.98 -1.79 -3.19
C LYS A 78 -14.71 -3.08 -3.94
N ARG A 79 -15.11 -4.23 -3.38
CA ARG A 79 -14.88 -5.52 -4.03
C ARG A 79 -15.65 -5.65 -5.35
N GLY A 80 -16.88 -5.13 -5.41
CA GLY A 80 -17.66 -5.06 -6.65
C GLY A 80 -16.94 -4.25 -7.73
N LEU A 81 -16.45 -3.06 -7.39
CA LEU A 81 -15.65 -2.22 -8.28
C LEU A 81 -14.37 -2.92 -8.74
N ASP A 82 -13.61 -3.49 -7.81
CA ASP A 82 -12.36 -4.21 -8.09
C ASP A 82 -12.58 -5.33 -9.11
N LEU A 83 -13.61 -6.15 -8.90
CA LEU A 83 -13.94 -7.25 -9.81
C LEU A 83 -14.43 -6.74 -11.16
N THR A 84 -15.30 -5.73 -11.18
CA THR A 84 -15.87 -5.20 -12.42
C THR A 84 -14.78 -4.65 -13.32
N VAL A 85 -13.90 -3.80 -12.78
CA VAL A 85 -12.79 -3.21 -13.54
C VAL A 85 -11.75 -4.28 -13.90
N ALA A 86 -11.41 -5.20 -13.00
CA ALA A 86 -10.47 -6.27 -13.31
C ALA A 86 -10.99 -7.18 -14.44
N ILE A 87 -12.28 -7.57 -14.42
CA ILE A 87 -12.90 -8.38 -15.48
C ILE A 87 -12.88 -7.63 -16.81
N LEU A 88 -13.20 -6.33 -16.83
CA LEU A 88 -13.17 -5.51 -18.04
C LEU A 88 -11.76 -5.37 -18.62
N LEU A 89 -10.73 -5.28 -17.78
CA LEU A 89 -9.34 -5.15 -18.21
C LEU A 89 -8.68 -6.49 -18.56
N THR A 90 -9.22 -7.62 -18.09
CA THR A 90 -8.62 -8.95 -18.28
C THR A 90 -8.44 -9.35 -19.74
N PRO A 91 -9.40 -9.13 -20.67
CA PRO A 91 -9.19 -9.42 -22.09
C PRO A 91 -7.97 -8.70 -22.67
N PHE A 92 -7.80 -7.41 -22.33
CA PHE A 92 -6.63 -6.63 -22.75
C PHE A 92 -5.33 -7.15 -22.12
N ALA A 93 -5.39 -7.54 -20.85
CA ALA A 93 -4.26 -8.16 -20.15
C ALA A 93 -3.84 -9.49 -20.80
N LEU A 94 -4.81 -10.31 -21.24
CA LEU A 94 -4.54 -11.57 -21.95
C LEU A 94 -3.87 -11.32 -23.29
N VAL A 95 -4.37 -10.36 -24.08
CA VAL A 95 -3.73 -9.96 -25.35
C VAL A 95 -2.30 -9.46 -25.12
N ALA A 96 -2.09 -8.62 -24.10
CA ALA A 96 -0.76 -8.16 -23.74
C ALA A 96 0.15 -9.33 -23.32
N CYS A 97 -0.34 -10.30 -22.55
CA CYS A 97 0.41 -11.49 -22.17
C CYS A 97 0.81 -12.33 -23.40
N LEU A 98 -0.09 -12.55 -24.36
CA LEU A 98 0.19 -13.31 -25.57
C LEU A 98 1.31 -12.69 -26.41
N ILE A 99 1.42 -11.36 -26.44
CA ILE A 99 2.44 -10.64 -27.21
C ILE A 99 3.75 -10.49 -26.42
N LEU A 100 3.66 -10.04 -25.16
CA LEU A 100 4.83 -9.66 -24.37
C LEU A 100 5.58 -10.86 -23.81
N ILE A 101 4.91 -11.96 -23.45
CA ILE A 101 5.59 -13.14 -22.91
C ILE A 101 6.62 -13.69 -23.91
N PRO A 102 6.28 -14.02 -25.18
CA PRO A 102 7.25 -14.49 -26.15
C PRO A 102 8.40 -13.50 -26.37
N LEU A 103 8.10 -12.20 -26.47
CA LEU A 103 9.11 -11.16 -26.68
C LEU A 103 10.11 -11.08 -25.53
N ILE A 104 9.61 -11.15 -24.29
CA ILE A 104 10.46 -11.18 -23.10
C ILE A 104 11.28 -12.46 -23.07
N ARG A 105 10.68 -13.64 -23.35
CA ARG A 105 11.40 -14.92 -23.38
C ARG A 105 12.57 -14.91 -24.37
N LEU A 106 12.38 -14.31 -25.54
CA LEU A 106 13.45 -14.18 -26.55
C LEU A 106 14.62 -13.32 -26.07
N LYS A 107 14.34 -12.31 -25.22
CA LYS A 107 15.37 -11.40 -24.67
C LYS A 107 16.02 -11.92 -23.39
N SER A 108 15.24 -12.46 -22.46
CA SER A 108 15.71 -12.98 -21.18
C SER A 108 16.34 -14.37 -21.29
N LYS A 109 15.99 -15.13 -22.34
CA LYS A 109 16.27 -16.56 -22.48
C LYS A 109 15.69 -17.40 -21.33
N ASP A 110 14.64 -16.91 -20.70
CA ASP A 110 13.98 -17.51 -19.54
C ASP A 110 12.47 -17.23 -19.58
N THR A 111 11.74 -17.35 -18.46
CA THR A 111 10.31 -17.09 -18.32
C THR A 111 9.96 -15.63 -18.65
N GLY A 112 8.82 -15.43 -19.33
CA GLY A 112 8.28 -14.08 -19.57
C GLY A 112 7.55 -13.49 -18.36
N LEU A 113 7.13 -14.35 -17.43
CA LEU A 113 6.53 -13.97 -16.16
C LEU A 113 7.51 -14.19 -15.02
N PHE A 114 7.43 -13.31 -14.03
CA PHE A 114 8.17 -13.38 -12.79
C PHE A 114 7.18 -13.41 -11.62
N TRP A 115 7.41 -14.32 -10.70
CA TRP A 115 6.57 -14.56 -9.53
C TRP A 115 7.37 -14.21 -8.30
N GLN A 116 6.80 -13.38 -7.43
CA GLN A 116 7.45 -12.97 -6.20
C GLN A 116 6.50 -13.11 -5.02
N LYS A 117 6.99 -13.67 -3.91
CA LYS A 117 6.23 -13.66 -2.67
C LYS A 117 6.10 -12.24 -2.12
N ARG A 118 4.88 -11.89 -1.75
CA ARG A 118 4.54 -10.63 -1.10
C ARG A 118 3.61 -10.87 0.08
N VAL A 119 3.57 -9.93 1.01
CA VAL A 119 2.69 -9.97 2.16
C VAL A 119 1.43 -9.16 1.87
N GLY A 120 0.27 -9.77 2.07
CA GLY A 120 -1.05 -9.18 1.89
C GLY A 120 -1.82 -9.04 3.20
N LEU A 121 -3.15 -9.09 3.08
CA LEU A 121 -4.07 -8.89 4.19
C LEU A 121 -3.77 -9.82 5.38
N ASN A 122 -3.72 -9.25 6.58
CA ASN A 122 -3.43 -9.89 7.85
C ASN A 122 -2.09 -10.65 7.86
N GLY A 123 -1.12 -10.18 7.09
CA GLY A 123 0.22 -10.79 7.04
C GLY A 123 0.29 -12.07 6.22
N LYS A 124 -0.76 -12.43 5.48
CA LYS A 124 -0.75 -13.65 4.65
C LYS A 124 0.11 -13.45 3.41
N GLU A 125 1.05 -14.36 3.17
CA GLU A 125 1.84 -14.36 1.96
C GLU A 125 1.00 -14.76 0.74
N PHE A 126 1.27 -14.14 -0.40
CA PHE A 126 0.71 -14.51 -1.70
C PHE A 126 1.75 -14.35 -2.81
N TRP A 127 1.52 -15.02 -3.93
CA TRP A 127 2.35 -14.92 -5.12
C TRP A 127 1.88 -13.76 -5.99
N MET A 128 2.67 -12.69 -6.06
CA MET A 128 2.46 -11.58 -6.97
C MET A 128 3.11 -11.89 -8.32
N VAL A 129 2.35 -11.74 -9.41
CA VAL A 129 2.84 -12.00 -10.77
C VAL A 129 3.06 -10.70 -11.54
N LYS A 130 4.18 -10.60 -12.25
CA LYS A 130 4.49 -9.48 -13.15
C LYS A 130 5.23 -9.96 -14.39
N PHE A 131 5.30 -9.13 -15.43
CA PHE A 131 6.22 -9.43 -16.52
C PHE A 131 7.65 -9.33 -16.02
N ARG A 132 8.50 -10.24 -16.51
CA ARG A 132 9.92 -10.20 -16.21
C ARG A 132 10.55 -9.01 -16.92
N THR A 133 11.07 -8.06 -16.15
CA THR A 133 11.78 -6.87 -16.65
C THR A 133 13.28 -6.88 -16.34
N MET A 134 13.73 -7.83 -15.51
CA MET A 134 15.12 -7.99 -15.08
C MET A 134 15.68 -9.34 -15.53
N ARG A 135 17.00 -9.44 -15.60
CA ARG A 135 17.69 -10.66 -15.99
C ARG A 135 17.47 -11.79 -14.96
N PRO A 136 17.48 -13.06 -15.39
CA PRO A 136 17.24 -14.21 -14.51
C PRO A 136 18.22 -14.37 -13.34
N ASP A 137 19.45 -13.88 -13.51
CA ASP A 137 20.55 -13.93 -12.54
C ASP A 137 20.42 -12.88 -11.42
N THR A 138 19.39 -12.03 -11.47
CA THR A 138 19.15 -11.03 -10.43
C THR A 138 18.37 -11.61 -9.26
N ASP A 139 18.81 -11.30 -8.03
CA ASP A 139 18.09 -11.69 -6.81
C ASP A 139 16.66 -11.10 -6.82
N GLU A 140 15.68 -11.93 -6.46
CA GLU A 140 14.29 -11.53 -6.41
C GLU A 140 13.99 -10.46 -5.34
N TYR A 141 14.76 -10.42 -4.26
CA TYR A 141 14.61 -9.46 -3.17
C TYR A 141 15.61 -8.30 -3.23
N ASP A 142 16.31 -8.14 -4.35
CA ASP A 142 17.23 -7.03 -4.54
C ASP A 142 16.49 -5.68 -4.51
N VAL A 143 17.22 -4.62 -4.18
CA VAL A 143 16.68 -3.26 -4.17
C VAL A 143 16.24 -2.90 -5.58
N ALA A 144 15.03 -2.32 -5.68
CA ALA A 144 14.51 -1.88 -6.95
C ALA A 144 15.52 -0.92 -7.64
N PRO A 145 15.74 -1.08 -8.96
CA PRO A 145 16.59 -0.18 -9.74
C PRO A 145 16.28 1.28 -9.43
N SER A 146 17.30 2.03 -8.98
CA SER A 146 17.13 3.41 -8.51
C SER A 146 17.26 4.44 -9.63
N GLY A 147 17.51 4.02 -10.87
CA GLY A 147 17.69 4.93 -12.00
C GLY A 147 17.81 4.25 -13.36
N PRO A 148 17.75 5.05 -14.44
CA PRO A 148 17.90 4.56 -15.80
C PRO A 148 19.31 3.99 -16.03
N GLY A 149 19.38 2.86 -16.74
CA GLY A 149 20.66 2.23 -17.11
C GLY A 149 21.14 1.15 -16.14
N ASP A 150 20.32 0.72 -15.18
CA ASP A 150 20.63 -0.46 -14.36
C ASP A 150 20.91 -1.67 -15.28
N PRO A 151 22.11 -2.26 -15.23
CA PRO A 151 22.49 -3.33 -16.13
C PRO A 151 21.52 -4.50 -15.99
N ARG A 152 20.98 -4.78 -14.79
CA ARG A 152 20.10 -5.92 -14.50
C ARG A 152 18.78 -5.87 -15.27
N VAL A 153 18.36 -4.72 -15.79
CA VAL A 153 17.14 -4.57 -16.60
C VAL A 153 17.32 -5.18 -17.99
N LEU A 154 16.25 -5.76 -18.57
CA LEU A 154 16.23 -6.37 -19.91
C LEU A 154 16.27 -5.32 -21.04
N GLY A 155 17.34 -4.54 -21.09
CA GLY A 155 17.59 -3.51 -22.10
C GLY A 155 16.42 -2.52 -22.24
N TRP A 156 16.16 -2.08 -23.47
CA TRP A 156 15.11 -1.12 -23.77
C TRP A 156 13.70 -1.67 -23.48
N LEU A 157 13.48 -2.98 -23.66
CA LEU A 157 12.17 -3.59 -23.45
C LEU A 157 11.80 -3.60 -21.97
N GLY A 158 12.72 -4.05 -21.11
CA GLY A 158 12.51 -4.04 -19.66
C GLY A 158 12.32 -2.62 -19.14
N ALA A 159 13.10 -1.66 -19.62
CA ALA A 159 12.97 -0.26 -19.25
C ALA A 159 11.62 0.34 -19.69
N TRP A 160 11.17 0.03 -20.91
CA TRP A 160 9.88 0.49 -21.43
C TRP A 160 8.71 -0.08 -20.64
N LEU A 161 8.72 -1.39 -20.34
CA LEU A 161 7.68 -2.05 -19.55
C LEU A 161 7.54 -1.40 -18.16
N ARG A 162 8.67 -1.15 -17.47
CA ARG A 162 8.67 -0.46 -16.17
C ARG A 162 8.16 0.97 -16.27
N LYS A 163 8.69 1.75 -17.22
CA LYS A 163 8.34 3.16 -17.42
C LYS A 163 6.83 3.35 -17.67
N THR A 164 6.22 2.41 -18.35
CA THR A 164 4.78 2.43 -18.70
C THR A 164 3.92 1.65 -17.71
N SER A 165 4.50 1.08 -16.65
CA SER A 165 3.83 0.19 -15.70
C SER A 165 3.12 -1.01 -16.33
N LEU A 166 3.47 -1.34 -17.59
CA LEU A 166 2.90 -2.49 -18.29
C LEU A 166 3.38 -3.80 -17.66
N ASP A 167 4.51 -3.79 -16.95
CA ASP A 167 4.99 -4.96 -16.21
C ASP A 167 4.04 -5.42 -15.11
N GLU A 168 3.19 -4.54 -14.58
CA GLU A 168 2.24 -4.85 -13.52
C GLU A 168 0.89 -5.40 -14.03
N ILE A 169 0.63 -5.41 -15.35
CA ILE A 169 -0.62 -5.92 -15.94
C ILE A 169 -1.01 -7.33 -15.43
N PRO A 170 -0.09 -8.31 -15.31
CA PRO A 170 -0.44 -9.62 -14.79
C PRO A 170 -1.01 -9.61 -13.36
N GLN A 171 -0.75 -8.57 -12.57
CA GLN A 171 -1.29 -8.47 -11.20
C GLN A 171 -2.83 -8.35 -11.18
N LEU A 172 -3.49 -8.06 -12.32
CA LEU A 172 -4.95 -8.15 -12.41
C LEU A 172 -5.48 -9.55 -12.05
N PHE A 173 -4.71 -10.62 -12.30
CA PHE A 173 -5.06 -11.97 -11.85
C PHE A 173 -5.08 -12.07 -10.31
N ASN A 174 -4.19 -11.37 -9.60
CA ASN A 174 -4.20 -11.30 -8.14
C ASN A 174 -5.43 -10.55 -7.61
N VAL A 175 -5.88 -9.51 -8.32
CA VAL A 175 -7.11 -8.79 -7.99
C VAL A 175 -8.32 -9.70 -8.17
N LEU A 176 -8.41 -10.43 -9.29
CA LEU A 176 -9.51 -11.38 -9.53
C LEU A 176 -9.55 -12.47 -8.44
N LYS A 177 -8.40 -13.09 -8.16
CA LYS A 177 -8.25 -14.12 -7.11
C LYS A 177 -8.59 -13.60 -5.70
N GLY A 178 -8.46 -12.29 -5.49
CA GLY A 178 -8.78 -11.62 -4.23
C GLY A 178 -7.60 -11.47 -3.28
N ASP A 179 -6.38 -11.78 -3.73
CA ASP A 179 -5.13 -11.53 -2.99
C ASP A 179 -4.83 -10.02 -2.92
N MET A 180 -5.22 -9.27 -3.96
CA MET A 180 -5.06 -7.83 -4.09
C MET A 180 -6.40 -7.10 -4.35
N ALA A 181 -6.40 -5.79 -4.18
CA ALA A 181 -7.42 -4.85 -4.62
C ALA A 181 -6.87 -3.95 -5.74
N LEU A 182 -7.71 -3.18 -6.44
CA LEU A 182 -7.20 -2.18 -7.37
C LEU A 182 -6.52 -1.03 -6.63
N VAL A 183 -7.14 -0.57 -5.55
CA VAL A 183 -6.61 0.51 -4.71
C VAL A 183 -6.26 0.00 -3.32
N GLY A 184 -5.04 0.28 -2.87
CA GLY A 184 -4.52 -0.13 -1.58
C GLY A 184 -3.03 0.19 -1.39
N PRO A 185 -2.49 -0.07 -0.19
CA PRO A 185 -1.05 0.03 0.04
C PRO A 185 -0.26 -0.92 -0.88
N ARG A 186 0.97 -0.58 -1.23
CA ARG A 186 1.77 -1.47 -2.09
C ARG A 186 2.08 -2.79 -1.36
N PRO A 187 2.00 -3.96 -2.03
CA PRO A 187 2.39 -5.23 -1.44
C PRO A 187 3.91 -5.28 -1.13
N GLU A 188 4.25 -5.61 0.12
CA GLU A 188 5.64 -5.60 0.59
C GLU A 188 6.32 -6.95 0.59
N MET A 189 7.66 -6.92 0.58
CA MET A 189 8.46 -8.14 0.62
C MET A 189 8.44 -8.76 2.02
N PRO A 190 8.36 -10.10 2.14
CA PRO A 190 8.37 -10.77 3.44
C PRO A 190 9.57 -10.40 4.31
N ASN A 191 10.76 -10.24 3.72
CA ASN A 191 11.97 -9.87 4.47
C ASN A 191 11.86 -8.49 5.10
N LEU A 192 11.31 -7.51 4.38
CA LEU A 192 11.09 -6.17 4.91
C LEU A 192 10.00 -6.16 6.00
N VAL A 193 8.93 -6.93 5.81
CA VAL A 193 7.86 -7.04 6.81
C VAL A 193 8.32 -7.66 8.12
N LYS A 194 9.35 -8.52 8.12
CA LYS A 194 9.93 -9.08 9.35
C LYS A 194 10.57 -8.01 10.21
N GLU A 195 11.09 -6.95 9.61
CA GLU A 195 11.75 -5.82 10.28
C GLU A 195 10.76 -4.74 10.72
N TYR A 196 9.46 -4.88 10.37
CA TYR A 196 8.46 -3.87 10.70
C TYR A 196 8.14 -3.82 12.19
N THR A 197 8.10 -2.59 12.70
CA THR A 197 7.50 -2.29 13.99
C THR A 197 6.01 -2.61 14.00
N PRO A 198 5.40 -2.93 15.16
CA PRO A 198 3.95 -3.09 15.31
C PRO A 198 3.10 -2.04 14.59
N TRP A 199 3.47 -0.75 14.62
CA TRP A 199 2.72 0.27 13.90
C TRP A 199 2.85 0.16 12.37
N GLN A 200 4.04 -0.16 11.84
CA GLN A 200 4.24 -0.39 10.40
C GLN A 200 3.41 -1.58 9.90
N ARG A 201 3.25 -2.62 10.73
CA ARG A 201 2.44 -3.80 10.40
C ARG A 201 0.94 -3.48 10.24
N ARG A 202 0.45 -2.34 10.74
CA ARG A 202 -0.94 -1.91 10.50
C ARG A 202 -1.24 -1.69 9.02
N ARG A 203 -0.22 -1.50 8.16
CA ARG A 203 -0.36 -1.49 6.69
C ARG A 203 -1.00 -2.77 6.14
N LEU A 204 -0.81 -3.88 6.86
CA LEU A 204 -1.29 -5.21 6.47
C LEU A 204 -2.74 -5.47 6.90
N LEU A 205 -3.41 -4.52 7.57
CA LEU A 205 -4.81 -4.65 7.98
C LEU A 205 -5.80 -4.51 6.80
N VAL A 206 -5.31 -4.09 5.64
CA VAL A 206 -6.11 -3.95 4.41
C VAL A 206 -5.46 -4.70 3.26
N LYS A 207 -6.23 -5.00 2.22
CA LYS A 207 -5.68 -5.65 1.02
C LYS A 207 -4.68 -4.72 0.33
N PRO A 208 -3.53 -5.23 -0.12
CA PRO A 208 -2.63 -4.45 -0.95
C PRO A 208 -3.27 -4.10 -2.30
N GLY A 209 -2.87 -2.96 -2.85
CA GLY A 209 -3.39 -2.41 -4.09
C GLY A 209 -2.47 -2.59 -5.28
N LEU A 210 -3.06 -2.65 -6.47
CA LEU A 210 -2.35 -2.44 -7.73
C LEU A 210 -1.84 -0.99 -7.81
N THR A 211 -2.71 -0.04 -7.47
CA THR A 211 -2.40 1.37 -7.26
C THR A 211 -2.67 1.82 -5.83
N GLY A 212 -2.07 2.94 -5.43
CA GLY A 212 -2.23 3.51 -4.11
C GLY A 212 -1.94 5.01 -4.09
N LEU A 213 -2.27 5.65 -2.98
CA LEU A 213 -2.10 7.10 -2.84
C LEU A 213 -0.65 7.55 -3.02
N TRP A 214 0.31 6.74 -2.55
CA TRP A 214 1.74 6.98 -2.73
C TRP A 214 2.16 7.01 -4.21
N GLN A 215 1.50 6.28 -5.12
CA GLN A 215 1.86 6.32 -6.55
C GLN A 215 1.52 7.67 -7.20
N ILE A 216 0.51 8.35 -6.66
CA ILE A 216 0.01 9.62 -7.20
C ILE A 216 0.70 10.81 -6.53
N LEU A 217 0.92 10.71 -5.21
CA LEU A 217 1.37 11.83 -4.37
C LEU A 217 2.78 11.65 -3.80
N GLY A 218 3.32 10.43 -3.81
CA GLY A 218 4.57 10.09 -3.15
C GLY A 218 5.77 10.85 -3.70
N ARG A 219 6.76 11.07 -2.82
CA ARG A 219 7.99 11.76 -3.19
C ARG A 219 8.84 10.84 -4.05
N LYS A 220 9.08 11.27 -5.29
CA LYS A 220 9.72 10.47 -6.35
C LYS A 220 11.16 10.01 -6.04
N ASN A 221 11.84 10.71 -5.15
CA ASN A 221 13.26 10.46 -4.83
C ASN A 221 13.45 9.61 -3.57
N LEU A 222 12.38 9.22 -2.89
CA LEU A 222 12.47 8.40 -1.68
C LEU A 222 12.15 6.93 -1.99
N PRO A 223 12.82 5.97 -1.33
CA PRO A 223 12.46 4.57 -1.42
C PRO A 223 10.97 4.33 -1.13
N MET A 224 10.40 3.30 -1.77
CA MET A 224 8.96 3.00 -1.64
C MET A 224 8.51 2.81 -0.20
N HIS A 225 9.33 2.14 0.62
CA HIS A 225 9.05 1.90 2.03
C HIS A 225 9.12 3.16 2.92
N SER A 226 9.63 4.29 2.39
CA SER A 226 9.72 5.55 3.13
C SER A 226 8.45 6.40 3.02
N ASN A 227 7.52 6.06 2.13
CA ASN A 227 6.28 6.83 1.89
C ASN A 227 5.07 6.27 2.67
N LEU A 228 5.31 5.74 3.87
CA LEU A 228 4.28 5.09 4.70
C LEU A 228 3.12 6.02 5.08
N GLU A 229 3.38 7.33 5.19
CA GLU A 229 2.38 8.35 5.52
C GLU A 229 1.15 8.29 4.60
N TYR A 230 1.35 8.08 3.30
CA TYR A 230 0.26 8.01 2.33
C TYR A 230 -0.56 6.73 2.45
N ASP A 231 0.08 5.63 2.83
CA ASP A 231 -0.63 4.37 3.05
C ASP A 231 -1.46 4.43 4.33
N PHE A 232 -0.92 5.01 5.40
CA PHE A 232 -1.65 5.21 6.64
C PHE A 232 -2.82 6.17 6.45
N TYR A 233 -2.61 7.28 5.73
CA TYR A 233 -3.70 8.18 5.37
C TYR A 233 -4.79 7.43 4.59
N TYR A 234 -4.40 6.62 3.60
CA TYR A 234 -5.34 5.83 2.83
C TYR A 234 -6.13 4.86 3.73
N ILE A 235 -5.45 4.10 4.60
CA ILE A 235 -6.07 3.12 5.51
C ILE A 235 -7.07 3.79 6.44
N GLN A 236 -6.78 4.98 6.96
CA GLN A 236 -7.67 5.71 7.84
C GLN A 236 -8.87 6.33 7.11
N ASN A 237 -8.70 6.71 5.84
CA ASN A 237 -9.69 7.47 5.08
C ASN A 237 -10.34 6.64 3.95
N GLN A 238 -10.35 5.31 4.09
CA GLN A 238 -10.88 4.43 3.06
C GLN A 238 -12.35 4.76 2.75
N SER A 239 -12.60 5.15 1.51
CA SER A 239 -13.93 5.45 1.01
C SER A 239 -14.02 5.17 -0.48
N PHE A 240 -15.24 4.92 -0.94
CA PHE A 240 -15.48 4.65 -2.36
C PHE A 240 -15.05 5.82 -3.25
N LEU A 241 -15.32 7.05 -2.80
CA LEU A 241 -14.93 8.26 -3.52
C LEU A 241 -13.41 8.41 -3.59
N LEU A 242 -12.69 8.15 -2.50
CA LEU A 242 -11.23 8.19 -2.48
C LEU A 242 -10.63 7.16 -3.45
N ASP A 243 -11.17 5.93 -3.46
CA ASP A 243 -10.74 4.89 -4.41
C ASP A 243 -10.92 5.35 -5.87
N LEU A 244 -12.08 5.94 -6.20
CA LEU A 244 -12.33 6.46 -7.55
C LEU A 244 -11.38 7.59 -7.93
N VAL A 245 -11.11 8.53 -7.01
CA VAL A 245 -10.15 9.61 -7.21
C VAL A 245 -8.75 9.05 -7.47
N ILE A 246 -8.32 8.04 -6.72
CA ILE A 246 -7.03 7.37 -6.90
C ILE A 246 -6.98 6.71 -8.27
N LEU A 247 -7.99 5.94 -8.67
CA LEU A 247 -8.03 5.30 -9.99
C LEU A 247 -7.94 6.31 -11.14
N ILE A 248 -8.73 7.38 -11.10
CA ILE A 248 -8.73 8.43 -12.14
C ILE A 248 -7.36 9.12 -12.21
N ARG A 249 -6.77 9.47 -11.05
CA ARG A 249 -5.45 10.12 -11.01
C ARG A 249 -4.31 9.18 -11.39
N THR A 250 -4.50 7.87 -11.33
CA THR A 250 -3.50 6.89 -11.76
C THR A 250 -3.35 6.87 -13.28
N ILE A 251 -4.43 7.08 -14.05
CA ILE A 251 -4.43 7.06 -15.52
C ILE A 251 -3.31 7.94 -16.13
N PRO A 252 -3.22 9.25 -15.83
CA PRO A 252 -2.15 10.09 -16.37
C PRO A 252 -0.76 9.70 -15.83
N VAL A 253 -0.65 9.18 -14.60
CA VAL A 253 0.64 8.74 -14.05
C VAL A 253 1.21 7.59 -14.88
N VAL A 254 0.37 6.62 -15.23
CA VAL A 254 0.73 5.46 -16.07
C VAL A 254 1.00 5.88 -17.51
N LEU A 255 0.12 6.69 -18.12
CA LEU A 255 0.27 7.11 -19.52
C LEU A 255 1.49 8.00 -19.77
N PHE A 256 1.82 8.87 -18.81
CA PHE A 256 2.95 9.79 -18.94
C PHE A 256 4.22 9.29 -18.23
N GLY A 257 4.21 8.07 -17.67
CA GLY A 257 5.34 7.45 -16.98
C GLY A 257 5.86 8.26 -15.80
N LYS A 258 4.98 9.02 -15.11
CA LYS A 258 5.38 10.01 -14.09
C LYS A 258 5.71 9.42 -12.72
N GLY A 259 5.77 8.09 -12.56
CA GLY A 259 5.98 7.41 -11.28
C GLY A 259 6.82 6.13 -11.31
N ALA A 260 7.48 5.79 -12.43
CA ALA A 260 8.28 4.57 -12.55
C ALA A 260 9.76 4.88 -12.86
N TYR A 261 10.67 4.32 -12.06
CA TYR A 261 12.11 4.20 -12.34
C TYR A 261 12.44 2.71 -12.59
#